data_AF-A0AAW8KIR8-F1
#
_entry.id   AF-A0AAW8KIR8-F1
#
_cell.length_a   1.000
_cell.length_b   1.000
_cell.length_c   1.000
_cell.angle_alpha   90.00
_cell.angle_beta   90.00
_cell.angle_gamma   90.00
#
_symmetry.space_group_name_H-M   'P 1'
#
loop_
_entity.id
_entity.type
_entity.pdbx_description
1 polymer ?
#
loop_
_entity_poly.entity_id
_entity_poly.type
_entity_poly.pdbx_seq_one_letter_code
_entity_poly.pdbx_strand_id
1 'polypeptide(L)'
;SKNEKTITRHIWQHYIEMAEDIRHTPKYRELYKKRKETIERVFADAKEKHAMRFTQYRGLAQVTKWVKLKFAAMNLKKIALWKWKRIHRPILATV
;
A
#
# COMPACT_ATOMS: atom_id res chain seq x y z
N SER A 1 -22.58 42.25 -3.67
CA SER A 1 -22.70 40.78 -3.69
C SER A 1 -21.59 40.20 -2.84
N LYS A 2 -21.92 39.53 -1.72
CA LYS A 2 -20.95 38.89 -0.83
C LYS A 2 -20.41 37.64 -1.53
N ASN A 3 -19.23 37.72 -2.14
CA ASN A 3 -18.52 36.54 -2.64
C ASN A 3 -17.62 36.00 -1.51
N GLU A 4 -18.23 35.43 -0.48
CA GLU A 4 -17.51 34.76 0.60
C GLU A 4 -17.52 33.24 0.34
N LYS A 5 -16.33 32.63 0.26
CA LYS A 5 -16.17 31.20 0.00
C LYS A 5 -15.61 30.51 1.23
N THR A 6 -16.45 29.76 1.92
CA THR A 6 -16.00 28.89 3.02
C THR A 6 -15.36 27.63 2.46
N ILE A 7 -14.12 27.35 2.86
CA ILE A 7 -13.39 26.15 2.45
C ILE A 7 -13.09 25.31 3.69
N THR A 8 -13.66 24.12 3.75
CA THR A 8 -13.34 23.13 4.79
C THR A 8 -12.21 22.23 4.29
N ARG A 9 -11.05 22.26 4.95
CA ARG A 9 -9.92 21.37 4.65
C ARG A 9 -9.52 20.57 5.88
N HIS A 10 -9.09 19.35 5.64
CA HIS A 10 -8.47 18.53 6.67
C HIS A 10 -7.09 19.11 7.05
N ILE A 11 -6.69 18.99 8.32
CA ILE A 11 -5.42 19.53 8.85
C ILE A 11 -4.22 19.03 8.03
N TRP A 12 -4.29 17.78 7.56
CA TRP A 12 -3.23 17.13 6.80
C TRP A 12 -3.33 17.33 5.28
N GLN A 13 -4.31 18.08 4.80
CA GLN A 13 -4.59 18.22 3.36
C GLN A 13 -3.36 18.74 2.59
N HIS A 14 -2.64 19.71 3.15
CA HIS A 14 -1.44 20.25 2.53
C HIS A 14 -0.35 19.18 2.32
N TYR A 15 -0.15 18.28 3.29
CA TYR A 15 0.81 17.19 3.15
C TYR A 15 0.41 16.16 2.12
N ILE A 16 -0.90 15.90 1.97
CA ILE A 16 -1.42 15.02 0.92
C ILE A 16 -1.19 15.64 -0.47
N GLU A 17 -1.44 16.94 -0.61
CA GLU A 17 -1.17 17.70 -1.84
C GLU A 17 0.32 17.63 -2.20
N MET A 18 1.22 17.92 -1.25
CA MET A 18 2.66 17.79 -1.46
C MET A 18 3.09 16.37 -1.86
N ALA A 19 2.51 15.34 -1.25
CA ALA A 19 2.82 13.96 -1.58
C ALA A 19 2.39 13.59 -3.01
N GLU A 20 1.28 14.16 -3.49
CA GLU A 20 0.83 13.99 -4.87
C GLU A 20 1.77 14.71 -5.85
N ASP A 21 2.18 15.94 -5.55
CA ASP A 21 3.16 16.68 -6.36
C ASP A 21 4.48 15.91 -6.47
N ILE A 22 4.98 15.37 -5.35
CA ILE A 22 6.20 14.54 -5.31
C ILE A 22 6.04 13.31 -6.21
N ARG A 23 4.86 12.67 -6.24
CA ARG A 23 4.60 11.49 -7.08
C ARG A 23 4.84 11.78 -8.57
N HIS A 24 4.59 13.00 -9.01
CA HIS A 24 4.73 13.40 -10.41
C HIS A 24 6.15 13.77 -10.83
N THR A 25 7.08 13.95 -9.89
CA THR A 25 8.50 14.17 -10.18
C THR A 25 9.12 12.98 -10.95
N PRO A 26 10.15 13.18 -11.80
CA PRO A 26 10.67 12.13 -12.67
C PRO A 26 11.06 10.84 -11.93
N LYS A 27 11.77 10.97 -10.80
CA LYS A 27 12.20 9.83 -9.99
C LYS A 27 11.04 9.01 -9.45
N TYR A 28 10.04 9.67 -8.86
CA TYR A 28 8.91 8.97 -8.25
C TYR A 28 7.90 8.49 -9.28
N ARG A 29 7.79 9.16 -10.43
CA ARG A 29 7.00 8.69 -11.57
C ARG A 29 7.49 7.33 -12.07
N GLU A 30 8.81 7.17 -12.26
CA GLU A 30 9.39 5.88 -12.66
C GLU A 30 9.22 4.82 -11.56
N LEU A 31 9.35 5.20 -10.29
CA LEU A 31 9.08 4.29 -9.18
C LEU A 31 7.60 3.86 -9.14
N TYR A 32 6.68 4.79 -9.38
CA TYR A 32 5.24 4.56 -9.36
C TYR A 32 4.81 3.61 -10.48
N LYS A 33 5.46 3.65 -11.65
CA LYS A 33 5.22 2.66 -12.72
C LYS A 33 5.41 1.21 -12.26
N LYS A 34 6.33 0.96 -11.31
CA LYS A 34 6.56 -0.39 -10.74
C LYS A 34 5.41 -0.88 -9.85
N ARG A 35 4.46 -0.01 -9.49
CA ARG A 35 3.24 -0.39 -8.73
C ARG A 35 2.46 -1.51 -9.42
N LYS A 36 2.35 -1.46 -10.76
CA LYS A 36 1.70 -2.50 -11.56
C LYS A 36 2.35 -3.87 -11.41
N GLU A 37 3.65 -3.89 -11.17
CA GLU A 37 4.41 -5.12 -11.02
C GLU A 37 4.34 -5.61 -9.58
N THR A 38 4.57 -4.74 -8.59
CA THR A 38 4.69 -5.19 -7.20
C THR A 38 3.37 -5.19 -6.45
N ILE A 39 2.59 -4.11 -6.53
CA ILE A 39 1.41 -3.90 -5.70
C ILE A 39 0.22 -4.66 -6.28
N GLU A 40 -0.02 -4.60 -7.59
CA GLU A 40 -1.12 -5.35 -8.21
C GLU A 40 -0.96 -6.86 -8.05
N ARG A 41 0.29 -7.39 -8.06
CA ARG A 41 0.55 -8.81 -7.71
C ARG A 41 0.12 -9.15 -6.30
N VAL A 42 0.36 -8.27 -5.32
CA VAL A 42 -0.08 -8.50 -3.93
C VAL A 42 -1.62 -8.45 -3.83
N PHE A 43 -2.28 -7.55 -4.57
CA PHE A 43 -3.75 -7.52 -4.62
C PHE A 43 -4.32 -8.78 -5.25
N ALA A 44 -3.73 -9.28 -6.34
CA ALA A 44 -4.11 -10.55 -6.96
C ALA A 44 -3.94 -11.73 -5.99
N ASP A 45 -2.78 -11.85 -5.34
CA ASP A 45 -2.52 -12.87 -4.32
C ASP A 45 -3.54 -12.81 -3.19
N ALA A 46 -3.89 -11.61 -2.73
CA ALA A 46 -4.85 -11.45 -1.66
C ALA A 46 -6.27 -11.84 -2.07
N LYS A 47 -6.67 -11.62 -3.34
CA LYS A 47 -7.93 -12.12 -3.88
C LYS A 47 -7.95 -13.64 -3.95
N GLU A 48 -6.93 -14.26 -4.56
CA GLU A 48 -6.89 -15.70 -4.81
C GLU A 48 -6.62 -16.53 -3.54
N LYS A 49 -5.66 -16.10 -2.71
CA LYS A 49 -5.15 -16.91 -1.58
C LYS A 49 -5.70 -16.48 -0.22
N HIS A 50 -6.26 -15.28 -0.12
CA HIS A 50 -6.70 -14.71 1.17
C HIS A 50 -8.18 -14.33 1.17
N ALA A 51 -8.99 -14.99 0.34
CA ALA A 51 -10.45 -14.89 0.34
C ALA A 51 -10.99 -13.47 0.14
N MET A 52 -10.27 -12.59 -0.56
CA MET A 52 -10.71 -11.22 -0.82
C MET A 52 -11.45 -11.03 -2.15
N ARG A 53 -11.85 -12.11 -2.82
CA ARG A 53 -12.78 -12.02 -3.98
C ARG A 53 -14.17 -11.53 -3.56
N PHE A 54 -14.56 -11.81 -2.32
CA PHE A 54 -15.85 -11.41 -1.76
C PHE A 54 -15.68 -10.76 -0.39
N THR A 55 -16.58 -9.83 -0.05
CA THR A 55 -16.63 -9.22 1.27
C THR A 55 -17.50 -10.06 2.19
N GLN A 56 -16.89 -10.71 3.18
CA GLN A 56 -17.59 -11.57 4.14
C GLN A 56 -18.29 -10.78 5.26
N TYR A 57 -17.87 -9.54 5.50
CA TYR A 57 -18.42 -8.66 6.54
C TYR A 57 -19.34 -7.61 5.93
N ARG A 58 -20.28 -7.09 6.74
CA ARG A 58 -21.19 -6.01 6.37
C ARG A 58 -20.75 -4.68 6.98
N GLY A 59 -20.90 -3.60 6.21
CA GLY A 59 -20.56 -2.25 6.61
C GLY A 59 -19.09 -1.89 6.42
N LEU A 60 -18.83 -0.63 6.03
CA LEU A 60 -17.51 -0.13 5.63
C LEU A 60 -16.47 -0.30 6.74
N ALA A 61 -16.86 -0.06 8.00
CA ALA A 61 -15.95 -0.15 9.14
C ALA A 61 -15.39 -1.57 9.33
N GLN A 62 -16.25 -2.59 9.29
CA GLN A 62 -15.82 -3.98 9.50
C GLN A 62 -14.99 -4.50 8.34
N VAL A 63 -15.43 -4.24 7.09
CA VAL A 63 -14.66 -4.60 5.88
C VAL A 63 -13.29 -3.93 5.92
N THR A 64 -13.22 -2.65 6.27
CA THR A 64 -11.94 -1.92 6.36
C THR A 64 -11.01 -2.53 7.40
N LYS A 65 -11.51 -2.86 8.61
CA LYS A 65 -10.70 -3.51 9.65
C LYS A 65 -10.15 -4.85 9.17
N TRP A 66 -10.98 -5.68 8.54
CA TRP A 66 -10.59 -6.98 8.04
C TRP A 66 -9.55 -6.90 6.91
N VAL A 67 -9.75 -6.00 5.94
CA VAL A 67 -8.79 -5.75 4.85
C VAL A 67 -7.45 -5.30 5.43
N LYS A 68 -7.45 -4.33 6.36
CA LYS A 68 -6.23 -3.84 7.00
C LYS A 68 -5.46 -4.96 7.71
N LEU A 69 -6.16 -5.82 8.44
CA LEU A 69 -5.56 -6.94 9.15
C LEU A 69 -4.87 -7.93 8.19
N LYS A 70 -5.52 -8.26 7.07
CA LYS A 70 -4.92 -9.15 6.05
C LYS A 70 -3.63 -8.58 5.47
N PHE A 71 -3.66 -7.33 5.02
CA PHE A 71 -2.46 -6.70 4.44
C PHE A 71 -1.35 -6.50 5.49
N ALA A 72 -1.70 -6.21 6.75
CA ALA A 72 -0.72 -6.18 7.83
C ALA A 72 -0.02 -7.55 7.98
N ALA A 73 -0.77 -8.65 8.03
CA ALA A 73 -0.21 -9.99 8.12
C ALA A 73 0.65 -10.36 6.89
N MET A 74 0.20 -10.03 5.68
CA MET A 74 0.97 -10.25 4.44
C MET A 74 2.30 -9.48 4.46
N ASN A 75 2.29 -8.23 4.93
CA ASN A 75 3.50 -7.42 5.07
C ASN A 75 4.45 -7.99 6.13
N LEU A 76 3.93 -8.45 7.27
CA LEU A 76 4.74 -9.12 8.29
C LEU A 76 5.40 -10.38 7.76
N LYS A 77 4.65 -11.24 7.04
CA LYS A 77 5.20 -12.42 6.37
C LYS A 77 6.34 -12.04 5.41
N LYS A 78 6.16 -10.98 4.62
CA LYS A 78 7.18 -10.50 3.68
C LYS A 78 8.47 -10.08 4.40
N ILE A 79 8.35 -9.32 5.49
CA ILE A 79 9.51 -8.89 6.30
C ILE A 79 10.20 -10.09 6.95
N ALA A 80 9.44 -11.04 7.49
CA ALA A 80 9.99 -12.26 8.08
C ALA A 80 10.79 -13.07 7.05
N LEU A 81 10.25 -13.25 5.83
CA LEU A 81 10.95 -13.92 4.74
C LEU A 81 12.22 -13.19 4.30
N TRP A 82 12.19 -11.85 4.25
CA TRP A 82 13.39 -11.06 3.95
C TRP A 82 14.48 -11.22 5.01
N LYS A 83 14.10 -11.16 6.29
CA LYS A 83 15.03 -11.38 7.41
C LYS A 83 15.62 -12.78 7.35
N TRP A 84 14.79 -13.81 7.11
CA TRP A 84 15.23 -15.19 7.00
C TRP A 84 16.22 -15.38 5.84
N LYS A 85 15.91 -14.87 4.65
CA LYS A 85 16.80 -14.94 3.47
C LYS A 85 18.12 -14.21 3.68
N ARG A 86 18.13 -13.12 4.46
CA ARG A 86 19.36 -12.39 4.78
C ARG A 86 20.26 -13.19 5.72
N ILE A 87 19.68 -13.88 6.71
CA ILE A 87 20.42 -14.70 7.68
C ILE A 87 20.95 -15.98 7.03
N HIS A 88 20.14 -16.63 6.19
CA HIS A 88 20.46 -17.92 5.57
C HIS A 88 20.96 -17.77 4.14
N ARG A 89 21.54 -16.62 3.77
CA ARG A 89 22.10 -16.43 2.44
C ARG A 89 23.31 -17.37 2.30
N PRO A 90 23.33 -18.29 1.33
CA PRO A 90 24.47 -19.19 1.16
C PRO A 90 25.72 -18.38 0.79
N ILE A 91 26.85 -18.74 1.43
CA ILE A 91 28.16 -18.06 1.32
C ILE A 91 28.68 -18.03 -0.14
N LEU A 92 28.20 -18.93 -1.00
CA LEU A 92 28.62 -19.02 -2.41
C LEU A 92 27.98 -17.99 -3.35
N ALA A 93 27.03 -17.18 -2.90
CA ALA A 93 26.34 -16.18 -3.73
C ALA A 93 27.04 -14.80 -3.79
N THR A 94 28.31 -14.73 -3.38
CA THR A 94 29.14 -13.51 -3.36
C THR A 94 30.40 -13.60 -4.22
N VAL A 95 30.43 -14.51 -5.20
CA VAL A 95 31.43 -14.51 -6.28
C VAL A 95 30.75 -14.20 -7.61
#